data_AF-A0A438EI34-F1
#
_entry.id   AF-A0A438EI34-F1
#
_cell.length_a   1.000
_cell.length_b   1.000
_cell.length_c   1.000
_cell.angle_alpha   90.00
_cell.angle_beta   90.00
_cell.angle_gamma   90.00
#
_symmetry.space_group_name_H-M   'P 1'
#
loop_
_entity.id
_entity.type
_entity.pdbx_description
1 polymer ?
#
loop_
_entity_poly.entity_id
_entity_poly.type
_entity_poly.pdbx_seq_one_letter_code
_entity_poly.pdbx_strand_id
1 'polypeptide(L)'
;MCASCSYHFLLFLFSQAKQLVGSSLLVREDDRPELEEGEFYSRDLLGMRVTLKETGEPVGTVVNVFSTGANDLLQVMLDPSVKTPDHTGNPKSETGVSGPLVWVPFVEAIVPNVDMNKREMQITPPKGLLELNLRSHERSKKERRQLEWKQRRKFQRRLIAAKKKLHEMEQQHVFHGFRFGQKAQRSLLADQIVGVNSKLLQQALQNIELSSQRWSSSEFISTKLTKLGQRTLKVSKKCLTTPGSEEKLDSNFELQEKGLHLMSKGKMAIVLFVNDSEKHGRCSVPELVDSESAGNSTSFLQTLLSDDRISLKKEDRVSVPLIMVSPAHEVHSLENLFSNHDHFAFDPKKVWFLEDEKLPVVSNSLGGENTQKILMKSPWEILQTSVGSGGVISLLSSENILDNLSEMGVEYIEICSVNEEFVSSHSLLGLVSSLESDVGIQISEGIEDIEENFHMIFSMKFMNKLTKQMKKLQFHGIPKLNSHVEMVEKEWVDVTPSSPNSLELGCSIYSSLDACSLDKVCVVEIRE
;
A
#
# COMPACT_ATOMS: atom_id res chain seq x y z
N MET A 1 35.47 -12.79 -30.68
CA MET A 1 35.46 -11.91 -29.50
C MET A 1 34.54 -12.49 -28.46
N CYS A 2 34.97 -12.52 -27.21
CA CYS A 2 34.20 -13.02 -26.07
C CYS A 2 34.48 -12.14 -24.85
N ALA A 3 33.45 -11.73 -24.11
CA ALA A 3 33.56 -11.09 -22.82
C ALA A 3 33.56 -12.18 -21.74
N SER A 4 34.75 -12.70 -21.43
CA SER A 4 34.89 -13.86 -20.54
C SER A 4 34.88 -13.43 -19.08
N CYS A 5 34.13 -14.18 -18.28
CA CYS A 5 34.11 -14.06 -16.83
C CYS A 5 34.97 -15.20 -16.26
N SER A 6 36.28 -15.18 -16.56
CA SER A 6 37.22 -16.17 -16.04
C SER A 6 37.53 -15.86 -14.57
N TYR A 7 36.60 -16.15 -13.68
CA TYR A 7 36.93 -16.28 -12.26
C TYR A 7 37.48 -17.69 -12.05
N HIS A 8 38.67 -17.78 -11.45
CA HIS A 8 39.19 -19.03 -10.93
C HIS A 8 38.08 -19.66 -10.07
N PHE A 9 37.58 -20.84 -10.45
CA PHE A 9 36.59 -21.56 -9.66
C PHE A 9 37.23 -21.90 -8.31
N LEU A 10 37.02 -21.04 -7.31
CA LEU A 10 37.24 -21.37 -5.91
C LEU A 10 36.18 -22.43 -5.55
N LEU A 11 36.52 -23.69 -5.78
CA LEU A 11 35.72 -24.83 -5.38
C LEU A 11 35.75 -24.95 -3.86
N PHE A 12 34.81 -24.29 -3.20
CA PHE A 12 34.53 -24.52 -1.79
C PHE A 12 33.67 -25.78 -1.64
N LEU A 13 34.01 -26.63 -0.67
CA LEU A 13 33.09 -27.66 -0.19
C LEU A 13 31.83 -26.97 0.39
N PHE A 14 30.66 -27.58 0.22
CA PHE A 14 29.36 -27.00 0.64
C PHE A 14 29.35 -26.46 2.09
N SER A 15 30.07 -27.12 3.01
CA SER A 15 30.20 -26.68 4.40
C SER A 15 31.00 -25.38 4.57
N GLN A 16 32.01 -25.14 3.73
CA GLN A 16 32.84 -23.93 3.74
C GLN A 16 32.14 -22.77 3.04
N ALA A 17 31.45 -23.04 1.93
CA ALA A 17 30.68 -22.02 1.20
C ALA A 17 29.57 -21.40 2.07
N LYS A 18 28.93 -22.20 2.93
CA LYS A 18 27.87 -21.75 3.85
C LYS A 18 28.36 -20.73 4.89
N GLN A 19 29.64 -20.76 5.26
CA GLN A 19 30.25 -19.80 6.20
C GLN A 19 30.61 -18.46 5.54
N LEU A 20 30.63 -18.40 4.21
CA LEU A 20 31.01 -17.21 3.44
C LEU A 20 29.80 -16.43 2.91
N VAL A 21 28.58 -16.89 3.18
CA VAL A 21 27.34 -16.20 2.80
C VAL A 21 27.26 -14.86 3.53
N GLY A 22 27.25 -13.76 2.76
CA GLY A 22 27.30 -12.39 3.28
C GLY A 22 28.70 -11.76 3.33
N SER A 23 29.76 -12.48 2.94
CA SER A 23 31.12 -11.94 2.83
C SER A 23 31.43 -11.42 1.42
N SER A 24 32.21 -10.34 1.32
CA SER A 24 32.69 -9.80 0.04
C SER A 24 34.00 -10.48 -0.37
N LEU A 25 34.00 -11.19 -1.50
CA LEU A 25 35.20 -11.81 -2.07
C LEU A 25 35.93 -10.78 -2.95
N LEU A 26 37.20 -10.51 -2.63
CA LEU A 26 38.05 -9.57 -3.38
C LEU A 26 39.22 -10.33 -4.01
N VAL A 27 39.46 -10.11 -5.30
CA VAL A 27 40.60 -10.68 -6.05
C VAL A 27 41.57 -9.55 -6.39
N ARG A 28 42.88 -9.77 -6.21
CA ARG A 28 43.90 -8.77 -6.56
C ARG A 28 44.01 -8.64 -8.08
N GLU A 29 44.41 -7.46 -8.56
CA GLU A 29 44.53 -7.22 -10.01
C GLU A 29 45.62 -8.09 -10.65
N ASP A 30 46.66 -8.45 -9.90
CA ASP A 30 47.75 -9.32 -10.37
C ASP A 30 47.36 -10.80 -10.44
N ASP A 31 46.26 -11.21 -9.80
CA ASP A 31 45.77 -12.60 -9.78
C ASP A 31 44.77 -12.89 -10.93
N ARG A 32 44.64 -11.96 -11.89
CA ARG A 32 43.78 -12.12 -13.07
C ARG A 32 44.36 -13.17 -14.02
N PRO A 33 43.55 -14.13 -14.53
CA PRO A 33 43.99 -15.04 -15.58
C PRO A 33 44.52 -14.32 -16.82
N GLU A 34 45.47 -14.93 -17.51
CA GLU A 34 45.87 -14.46 -18.84
C GLU A 34 44.71 -14.71 -19.82
N LEU A 35 44.32 -13.69 -20.58
CA LEU A 35 43.25 -13.76 -21.58
C LEU A 35 43.80 -14.28 -22.91
N GLU A 36 43.01 -15.07 -23.63
CA GLU A 36 43.36 -15.47 -25.01
C GLU A 36 43.14 -14.32 -26.01
N GLU A 37 43.72 -14.42 -27.21
CA GLU A 37 43.56 -13.40 -28.25
C GLU A 37 42.07 -13.19 -28.61
N GLY A 38 41.57 -11.97 -28.37
CA GLY A 38 40.18 -11.60 -28.63
C GLY A 38 39.22 -11.86 -27.46
N GLU A 39 39.72 -12.21 -26.28
CA GLU A 39 38.96 -12.21 -25.03
C GLU A 39 39.13 -10.89 -24.26
N PHE A 40 38.05 -10.45 -23.61
CA PHE A 40 38.02 -9.24 -22.80
C PHE A 40 37.32 -9.51 -21.47
N TYR A 41 37.74 -8.85 -20.40
CA TYR A 41 36.98 -8.87 -19.15
C TYR A 41 35.72 -8.02 -19.28
N SER A 42 34.55 -8.57 -18.95
CA SER A 42 33.26 -7.84 -19.02
C SER A 42 33.28 -6.54 -18.22
N ARG A 43 34.01 -6.50 -17.10
CA ARG A 43 34.18 -5.30 -16.26
C ARG A 43 34.98 -4.20 -16.94
N ASP A 44 35.96 -4.56 -17.76
CA ASP A 44 36.81 -3.59 -18.45
C ASP A 44 36.11 -2.96 -19.66
N LEU A 45 35.08 -3.64 -20.20
CA LEU A 45 34.21 -3.12 -21.26
C LEU A 45 33.20 -2.08 -20.75
N LEU A 46 32.89 -2.07 -19.45
CA LEU A 46 31.96 -1.10 -18.86
C LEU A 46 32.54 0.32 -18.91
N GLY A 47 31.73 1.28 -19.35
CA GLY A 47 32.12 2.69 -19.46
C GLY A 47 32.98 3.01 -20.70
N MET A 48 33.22 2.05 -21.60
CA MET A 48 33.91 2.33 -22.86
C MET A 48 33.04 3.17 -23.79
N ARG A 49 33.68 4.12 -24.49
CA ARG A 49 33.01 4.93 -25.53
C ARG A 49 32.87 4.12 -26.81
N VAL A 50 31.70 4.19 -27.42
CA VAL A 50 31.34 3.49 -28.66
C VAL A 50 31.32 4.49 -29.80
N THR A 51 32.08 4.23 -30.87
CA THR A 51 32.13 5.08 -32.08
C THR A 51 31.86 4.27 -33.35
N LEU A 52 31.32 4.90 -34.38
CA LEU A 52 31.12 4.29 -35.69
C LEU A 52 32.45 4.19 -36.45
N LYS A 53 32.81 3.00 -36.95
CA LYS A 53 34.05 2.82 -37.72
C LYS A 53 34.06 3.59 -39.04
N GLU A 54 32.89 3.71 -39.69
CA GLU A 54 32.77 4.35 -41.01
C GLU A 54 32.84 5.88 -40.94
N THR A 55 32.24 6.49 -39.92
CA THR A 55 32.10 7.95 -39.81
C THR A 55 32.95 8.57 -38.70
N GLY A 56 33.43 7.77 -37.75
CA GLY A 56 34.11 8.25 -36.53
C GLY A 56 33.17 8.95 -35.54
N GLU A 57 31.85 8.90 -35.75
CA GLU A 57 30.88 9.58 -34.91
C GLU A 57 30.69 8.87 -33.56
N PRO A 58 30.55 9.63 -32.46
CA PRO A 58 30.21 9.05 -31.16
C PRO A 58 28.79 8.51 -31.17
N VAL A 59 28.64 7.26 -30.73
CA VAL A 59 27.35 6.57 -30.61
C VAL A 59 26.85 6.65 -29.18
N GLY A 60 27.74 6.39 -28.20
CA GLY A 60 27.35 6.37 -26.80
C GLY A 60 28.37 5.66 -25.91
N THR A 61 27.93 5.20 -24.73
CA THR A 61 28.79 4.55 -23.73
C THR A 61 28.22 3.19 -23.30
N VAL A 62 29.07 2.17 -23.15
CA VAL A 62 28.65 0.85 -22.65
C VAL A 62 28.27 0.95 -21.17
N VAL A 63 27.03 0.60 -20.83
CA VAL A 63 26.52 0.60 -19.45
C VAL A 63 26.45 -0.79 -18.84
N ASN A 64 26.37 -1.85 -19.65
CA ASN A 64 26.28 -3.22 -19.16
C ASN A 64 26.71 -4.26 -20.22
N VAL A 65 27.08 -5.46 -19.80
CA VAL A 65 27.45 -6.60 -20.66
C VAL A 65 26.72 -7.86 -20.19
N PHE A 66 26.03 -8.55 -21.10
CA PHE A 66 25.25 -9.75 -20.80
C PHE A 66 25.77 -10.94 -21.58
N SER A 67 26.18 -11.99 -20.87
CA SER A 67 26.58 -13.26 -21.48
C SER A 67 25.37 -14.18 -21.67
N THR A 68 24.99 -14.43 -22.92
CA THR A 68 23.84 -15.31 -23.25
C THR A 68 24.23 -16.78 -23.46
N GLY A 69 25.46 -17.15 -23.12
CA GLY A 69 26.02 -18.49 -23.32
C GLY A 69 26.47 -18.79 -24.75
N ALA A 70 25.87 -18.14 -25.76
CA ALA A 70 26.29 -18.27 -27.17
C ALA A 70 27.10 -17.06 -27.67
N ASN A 71 26.69 -15.84 -27.33
CA ASN A 71 27.41 -14.59 -27.60
C ASN A 71 27.16 -13.58 -26.49
N ASP A 72 28.08 -12.62 -26.31
CA ASP A 72 27.88 -11.51 -25.38
C ASP A 72 27.11 -10.36 -26.05
N LEU A 73 26.29 -9.69 -25.26
CA LEU A 73 25.48 -8.53 -25.67
C LEU A 73 25.91 -7.30 -24.85
N LEU A 74 26.34 -6.25 -25.54
CA LEU A 74 26.61 -4.95 -24.93
C LEU A 74 25.32 -4.14 -24.85
N GLN A 75 25.09 -3.50 -23.71
CA GLN A 75 24.08 -2.47 -23.53
C GLN A 75 24.76 -1.10 -23.64
N VAL A 76 24.40 -0.30 -24.64
CA VAL A 76 25.01 1.00 -24.93
C VAL A 76 23.98 2.10 -24.71
N MET A 77 24.31 3.10 -23.88
CA MET A 77 23.53 4.32 -23.71
C MET A 77 23.93 5.33 -24.77
N LEU A 78 22.98 5.72 -25.62
CA LEU A 78 23.20 6.66 -26.71
C LEU A 78 23.37 8.10 -26.18
N ASP A 79 24.27 8.85 -26.83
CA ASP A 79 24.44 10.27 -26.52
C ASP A 79 23.24 11.09 -27.02
N PRO A 80 22.74 12.07 -26.24
CA PRO A 80 21.55 12.85 -26.58
C PRO A 80 21.73 13.77 -27.81
N SER A 81 22.94 13.86 -28.38
CA SER A 81 23.27 14.69 -29.54
C SER A 81 23.12 13.95 -30.88
N VAL A 82 22.83 12.65 -30.88
CA VAL A 82 22.63 11.87 -32.12
C VAL A 82 21.34 12.34 -32.80
N LYS A 83 21.50 13.15 -33.85
CA LYS A 83 20.39 13.67 -34.67
C LYS A 83 19.77 12.53 -35.46
N THR A 84 18.61 12.04 -35.04
CA THR A 84 17.74 11.26 -35.93
C THR A 84 17.10 12.20 -36.95
N PRO A 85 17.23 11.95 -38.26
CA PRO A 85 16.51 12.70 -39.28
C PRO A 85 15.07 12.20 -39.29
N ASP A 86 14.20 12.91 -38.59
CA ASP A 86 12.75 13.01 -38.75
C ASP A 86 12.06 12.99 -37.39
N HIS A 87 11.69 14.18 -36.90
CA HIS A 87 10.37 14.44 -36.30
C HIS A 87 10.23 15.94 -36.00
N THR A 88 9.36 16.59 -36.76
CA THR A 88 8.70 17.84 -36.39
C THR A 88 7.92 17.68 -35.09
N GLY A 89 8.18 18.54 -34.10
CA GLY A 89 7.16 19.04 -33.19
C GLY A 89 7.18 18.53 -31.74
N ASN A 90 7.80 19.36 -30.91
CA ASN A 90 7.60 19.62 -29.48
C ASN A 90 8.40 18.80 -28.44
N PRO A 91 9.25 19.48 -27.65
CA PRO A 91 9.94 18.91 -26.50
C PRO A 91 8.94 18.80 -25.34
N LYS A 92 8.77 17.59 -24.80
CA LYS A 92 8.32 17.43 -23.43
C LYS A 92 9.52 16.97 -22.63
N SER A 93 9.94 17.85 -21.74
CA SER A 93 10.98 17.68 -20.74
C SER A 93 10.81 16.37 -19.98
N GLU A 94 11.78 15.49 -20.15
CA GLU A 94 12.01 14.31 -19.34
C GLU A 94 12.83 14.71 -18.11
N THR A 95 12.31 14.35 -16.94
CA THR A 95 13.06 14.24 -15.69
C THR A 95 13.89 12.97 -15.75
N GLY A 96 15.22 13.09 -15.65
CA GLY A 96 16.13 11.95 -15.45
C GLY A 96 17.18 11.79 -16.55
N VAL A 97 18.45 11.92 -16.16
CA VAL A 97 19.66 11.79 -16.98
C VAL A 97 19.84 10.35 -17.48
N SER A 98 19.10 9.92 -18.50
CA SER A 98 19.29 8.60 -19.11
C SER A 98 18.96 8.64 -20.60
N GLY A 99 19.98 8.54 -21.45
CA GLY A 99 19.82 8.46 -22.90
C GLY A 99 19.21 7.11 -23.34
N PRO A 100 18.69 7.00 -24.58
CA PRO A 100 18.13 5.75 -25.07
C PRO A 100 19.15 4.61 -25.07
N LEU A 101 18.74 3.42 -24.64
CA LEU A 101 19.60 2.23 -24.54
C LEU A 101 19.47 1.34 -25.79
N VAL A 102 20.58 0.89 -26.35
CA VAL A 102 20.68 0.01 -27.51
C VAL A 102 21.44 -1.26 -27.17
N TRP A 103 21.01 -2.39 -27.73
CA TRP A 103 21.71 -3.67 -27.63
C TRP A 103 22.62 -3.88 -28.84
N VAL A 104 23.90 -4.16 -28.58
CA VAL A 104 24.92 -4.40 -29.60
C VAL A 104 25.57 -5.76 -29.35
N PRO A 105 25.44 -6.74 -30.26
CA PRO A 105 26.14 -8.02 -30.11
C PRO A 105 27.65 -7.84 -30.18
N PHE A 106 28.38 -8.39 -29.19
CA PHE A 106 29.83 -8.29 -29.08
C PHE A 106 30.53 -9.37 -29.91
N VAL A 107 30.42 -9.23 -31.23
CA VAL A 107 31.04 -10.13 -32.21
C VAL A 107 31.97 -9.34 -33.11
N GLU A 108 33.04 -9.96 -33.60
CA GLU A 108 34.07 -9.29 -34.41
C GLU A 108 33.49 -8.59 -35.66
N ALA A 109 32.43 -9.16 -36.25
CA ALA A 109 31.73 -8.55 -37.39
C ALA A 109 31.07 -7.20 -37.05
N ILE A 110 30.65 -7.00 -35.80
CA ILE A 110 29.91 -5.80 -35.35
C ILE A 110 30.82 -4.88 -34.54
N VAL A 111 31.74 -5.41 -33.74
CA VAL A 111 32.69 -4.66 -32.92
C VAL A 111 34.12 -5.05 -33.33
N PRO A 112 34.61 -4.64 -34.51
CA PRO A 112 35.88 -5.14 -35.04
C PRO A 112 37.13 -4.62 -34.32
N ASN A 113 37.04 -3.55 -33.52
CA ASN A 113 38.19 -2.95 -32.86
C ASN A 113 37.83 -2.45 -31.46
N VAL A 114 38.64 -2.87 -30.47
CA VAL A 114 38.51 -2.52 -29.05
C VAL A 114 39.87 -2.03 -28.56
N ASP A 115 40.00 -0.73 -28.31
CA ASP A 115 41.24 -0.12 -27.79
C ASP A 115 41.12 0.07 -26.27
N MET A 116 41.79 -0.82 -25.54
CA MET A 116 41.80 -0.82 -24.07
C MET A 116 42.56 0.37 -23.48
N ASN A 117 43.56 0.91 -24.19
CA ASN A 117 44.35 2.05 -23.71
C ASN A 117 43.53 3.35 -23.78
N LYS A 118 42.73 3.52 -24.84
CA LYS A 118 41.89 4.70 -25.04
C LYS A 118 40.50 4.58 -24.42
N ARG A 119 40.11 3.38 -23.94
CA ARG A 119 38.74 3.02 -23.53
C ARG A 119 37.71 3.32 -24.61
N GLU A 120 38.03 2.97 -25.85
CA GLU A 120 37.19 3.19 -27.02
C GLU A 120 36.97 1.90 -27.81
N MET A 121 35.75 1.68 -28.28
CA MET A 121 35.42 0.60 -29.20
C MET A 121 34.78 1.14 -30.47
N GLN A 122 35.14 0.55 -31.60
CA GLN A 122 34.59 0.91 -32.91
C GLN A 122 33.60 -0.16 -33.34
N ILE A 123 32.40 0.27 -33.75
CA ILE A 123 31.34 -0.61 -34.22
C ILE A 123 31.04 -0.39 -35.71
N THR A 124 30.67 -1.48 -36.38
CA THR A 124 30.16 -1.51 -37.76
C THR A 124 28.76 -2.15 -37.74
N PRO A 125 27.76 -1.48 -37.15
CA PRO A 125 26.44 -2.05 -37.00
C PRO A 125 25.75 -2.22 -38.36
N PRO A 126 25.00 -3.32 -38.60
CA PRO A 126 24.11 -3.41 -39.74
C PRO A 126 23.11 -2.24 -39.76
N LYS A 127 22.71 -1.80 -40.96
CA LYS A 127 21.72 -0.71 -41.12
C LYS A 127 20.46 -1.01 -40.31
N GLY A 128 20.07 -0.08 -39.45
CA GLY A 128 18.91 -0.19 -38.57
C GLY A 128 19.17 -0.83 -37.20
N LEU A 129 20.34 -1.41 -36.89
CA LEU A 129 20.59 -2.02 -35.55
C LEU A 129 20.46 -0.99 -34.41
N LEU A 130 20.97 0.22 -34.64
CA LEU A 130 20.86 1.33 -33.67
C LEU A 130 19.42 1.87 -33.56
N GLU A 131 18.59 1.66 -34.58
CA GLU A 131 17.20 2.12 -34.65
C GLU A 131 16.21 1.07 -34.10
N LEU A 132 16.54 -0.22 -34.23
CA LEU A 132 15.69 -1.36 -33.83
C LEU A 132 15.43 -1.43 -32.32
N ASN A 133 16.29 -0.81 -31.51
CA ASN A 133 16.17 -0.79 -30.04
C ASN A 133 15.71 0.56 -29.47
N LEU A 134 15.55 1.59 -30.31
CA LEU A 134 14.80 2.78 -29.93
C LEU A 134 13.36 2.32 -29.76
N ARG A 135 12.91 2.12 -28.52
CA ARG A 135 11.57 1.61 -28.20
C ARG A 135 10.48 2.46 -28.86
N SER A 136 10.08 2.13 -30.08
CA SER A 136 8.86 2.61 -30.72
C SER A 136 7.65 1.85 -30.16
N HIS A 137 7.56 1.72 -28.83
CA HIS A 137 6.35 1.30 -28.15
C HIS A 137 5.47 2.49 -27.79
N GLU A 138 5.48 3.53 -28.63
CA GLU A 138 4.30 4.34 -28.80
C GLU A 138 3.28 3.51 -29.59
N ARG A 139 2.39 2.79 -28.88
CA ARG A 139 1.17 2.20 -29.48
C ARG A 139 0.64 3.10 -30.59
N SER A 140 0.27 2.54 -31.74
CA SER A 140 -0.18 3.34 -32.88
C SER A 140 -1.25 4.34 -32.45
N LYS A 141 -1.28 5.55 -33.03
CA LYS A 141 -2.32 6.55 -32.75
C LYS A 141 -3.74 5.95 -32.82
N LYS A 142 -3.94 4.96 -33.70
CA LYS A 142 -5.18 4.17 -33.81
C LYS A 142 -5.43 3.32 -32.56
N GLU A 143 -4.43 2.60 -32.08
CA GLU A 143 -4.51 1.74 -30.89
C GLU A 143 -4.69 2.55 -29.60
N ARG A 144 -3.97 3.67 -29.45
CA ARG A 144 -4.16 4.60 -28.32
C ARG A 144 -5.58 5.11 -28.26
N ARG A 145 -6.12 5.60 -29.39
CA ARG A 145 -7.52 6.04 -29.51
C ARG A 145 -8.52 4.92 -29.21
N GLN A 146 -8.24 3.70 -29.66
CA GLN A 146 -9.10 2.54 -29.36
C GLN A 146 -9.09 2.20 -27.87
N LEU A 147 -7.93 2.22 -27.22
CA LEU A 147 -7.81 1.93 -25.80
C LEU A 147 -8.44 3.02 -24.95
N GLU A 148 -8.21 4.30 -25.28
CA GLU A 148 -8.91 5.43 -24.67
C GLU A 148 -10.44 5.30 -24.83
N TRP A 149 -10.91 4.95 -26.03
CA TRP A 149 -12.34 4.76 -26.28
C TRP A 149 -12.90 3.59 -25.46
N LYS A 150 -12.18 2.46 -25.37
CA LYS A 150 -12.55 1.32 -24.54
C LYS A 150 -12.63 1.71 -23.06
N GLN A 151 -11.65 2.45 -22.54
CA GLN A 151 -11.64 2.94 -21.16
C GLN A 151 -12.77 3.94 -20.90
N ARG A 152 -12.99 4.90 -21.81
CA ARG A 152 -14.11 5.85 -21.73
C ARG A 152 -15.46 5.13 -21.72
N ARG A 153 -15.65 4.11 -22.56
CA ARG A 153 -16.88 3.31 -22.60
C ARG A 153 -17.05 2.47 -21.33
N LYS A 154 -15.98 1.89 -20.78
CA LYS A 154 -15.99 1.17 -19.50
C LYS A 154 -16.37 2.11 -18.35
N PHE A 155 -15.77 3.29 -18.30
CA PHE A 155 -16.07 4.32 -17.32
C PHE A 155 -17.51 4.82 -17.43
N GLN A 156 -17.99 5.15 -18.63
CA GLN A 156 -19.39 5.55 -18.85
C GLN A 156 -20.39 4.50 -18.36
N ARG A 157 -20.13 3.22 -18.61
CA ARG A 157 -20.96 2.12 -18.09
C ARG A 157 -20.98 2.10 -16.56
N ARG A 158 -19.82 2.25 -15.92
CA ARG A 158 -19.70 2.34 -14.45
C ARG A 158 -20.47 3.55 -13.92
N LEU A 159 -20.33 4.71 -14.56
CA LEU A 159 -21.02 5.94 -14.17
C LEU A 159 -22.55 5.80 -14.26
N ILE A 160 -23.07 5.21 -15.35
CA ILE A 160 -24.50 4.95 -15.50
C ILE A 160 -25.01 4.02 -14.40
N ALA A 161 -24.26 2.95 -14.10
CA ALA A 161 -24.62 2.02 -13.04
C ALA A 161 -24.60 2.69 -11.65
N ALA A 162 -23.59 3.52 -11.36
CA ALA A 162 -23.49 4.27 -10.12
C ALA A 162 -24.63 5.28 -9.96
N LYS A 163 -24.93 6.05 -11.02
CA LYS A 163 -26.08 6.98 -11.05
C LYS A 163 -27.40 6.27 -10.82
N LYS A 164 -27.61 5.10 -11.43
CA LYS A 164 -28.81 4.29 -11.22
C LYS A 164 -28.99 3.93 -9.74
N LYS A 165 -27.94 3.44 -9.08
CA LYS A 165 -28.00 3.10 -7.65
C LYS A 165 -28.27 4.31 -6.76
N LEU A 166 -27.60 5.45 -7.01
CA LEU A 166 -27.87 6.68 -6.27
C LEU A 166 -29.31 7.17 -6.49
N HIS A 167 -29.86 7.03 -7.70
CA HIS A 167 -31.25 7.34 -7.99
C HIS A 167 -32.24 6.41 -7.26
N GLU A 168 -31.95 5.11 -7.18
CA GLU A 168 -32.71 4.13 -6.39
C GLU A 168 -32.71 4.46 -4.89
N MET A 169 -31.69 5.18 -4.40
CA MET A 169 -31.61 5.72 -3.03
C MET A 169 -32.11 7.17 -2.91
N GLU A 170 -32.84 7.67 -3.92
CA GLU A 170 -33.40 9.03 -3.97
C GLU A 170 -32.37 10.17 -3.88
N GLN A 171 -31.14 9.94 -4.34
CA GLN A 171 -30.03 10.91 -4.31
C GLN A 171 -29.82 11.63 -5.66
N GLN A 172 -30.89 11.86 -6.43
CA GLN A 172 -30.80 12.49 -7.76
C GLN A 172 -30.23 13.92 -7.75
N HIS A 173 -30.31 14.63 -6.62
CA HIS A 173 -29.84 16.01 -6.50
C HIS A 173 -28.32 16.12 -6.68
N VAL A 174 -27.56 15.06 -6.35
CA VAL A 174 -26.10 14.97 -6.58
C VAL A 174 -25.76 15.18 -8.07
N PHE A 175 -26.70 14.93 -8.99
CA PHE A 175 -26.47 15.07 -10.43
C PHE A 175 -26.65 16.51 -10.94
N HIS A 176 -27.14 17.44 -10.12
CA HIS A 176 -27.39 18.82 -10.54
C HIS A 176 -26.10 19.52 -11.03
N GLY A 177 -24.95 19.20 -10.45
CA GLY A 177 -23.64 19.70 -10.88
C GLY A 177 -23.32 19.46 -12.36
N PHE A 178 -23.86 18.39 -12.97
CA PHE A 178 -23.64 18.10 -14.39
C PHE A 178 -24.26 19.13 -15.33
N ARG A 179 -25.26 19.90 -14.89
CA ARG A 179 -25.95 20.89 -15.72
C ARG A 179 -25.15 22.20 -15.83
N PHE A 180 -24.40 22.56 -14.79
CA PHE A 180 -23.77 23.87 -14.65
C PHE A 180 -22.24 23.83 -14.70
N GLY A 181 -21.62 22.66 -14.45
CA GLY A 181 -20.18 22.53 -14.40
C GLY A 181 -19.46 22.54 -15.75
N GLN A 182 -18.23 23.06 -15.78
CA GLN A 182 -17.31 22.93 -16.89
C GLN A 182 -16.83 21.47 -17.07
N LYS A 183 -16.06 21.18 -18.12
CA LYS A 183 -15.62 19.81 -18.43
C LYS A 183 -14.83 19.15 -17.28
N ALA A 184 -13.91 19.88 -16.65
CA ALA A 184 -13.11 19.37 -15.54
C ALA A 184 -13.97 19.08 -14.29
N GLN A 185 -14.84 20.02 -13.90
CA GLN A 185 -15.78 19.87 -12.79
C GLN A 185 -16.74 18.69 -12.99
N ARG A 186 -17.25 18.51 -14.22
CA ARG A 186 -18.09 17.36 -14.56
C ARG A 186 -17.32 16.03 -14.51
N SER A 187 -16.03 16.04 -14.85
CA SER A 187 -15.19 14.85 -14.71
C SER A 187 -15.01 14.50 -13.24
N LEU A 188 -14.65 15.48 -12.40
CA LEU A 188 -14.46 15.31 -10.96
C LEU A 188 -15.72 14.72 -10.30
N LEU A 189 -16.89 15.30 -10.55
CA LEU A 189 -18.16 14.78 -10.03
C LEU A 189 -18.46 13.36 -10.53
N ALA A 190 -18.14 13.05 -11.79
CA ALA A 190 -18.33 11.71 -12.33
C ALA A 190 -17.40 10.69 -11.67
N ASP A 191 -16.14 11.05 -11.44
CA ASP A 191 -15.15 10.20 -10.77
C ASP A 191 -15.58 9.92 -9.32
N GLN A 192 -16.03 10.95 -8.60
CA GLN A 192 -16.57 10.80 -7.24
C GLN A 192 -17.82 9.91 -7.20
N ILE A 193 -18.80 10.13 -8.08
CA ILE A 193 -20.00 9.28 -8.14
C ILE A 193 -19.65 7.81 -8.42
N VAL A 194 -18.67 7.56 -9.29
CA VAL A 194 -18.19 6.19 -9.56
C VAL A 194 -17.43 5.60 -8.37
N GLY A 195 -16.74 6.45 -7.60
CA GLY A 195 -16.00 6.08 -6.40
C GLY A 195 -16.87 5.76 -5.18
N VAL A 196 -18.08 6.32 -5.08
CA VAL A 196 -18.99 6.04 -3.95
C VAL A 196 -19.30 4.55 -3.85
N ASN A 197 -18.98 3.95 -2.70
CA ASN A 197 -19.35 2.59 -2.37
C ASN A 197 -20.85 2.48 -2.08
N SER A 198 -21.64 2.39 -3.16
CA SER A 198 -23.11 2.34 -3.10
C SER A 198 -23.68 1.24 -2.20
N LYS A 199 -22.97 0.11 -2.06
CA LYS A 199 -23.45 -1.03 -1.26
C LYS A 199 -23.30 -0.71 0.23
N LEU A 200 -22.15 -0.16 0.60
CA LEU A 200 -21.84 0.24 1.96
C LEU A 200 -22.72 1.43 2.38
N LEU A 201 -22.89 2.42 1.49
CA LEU A 201 -23.80 3.54 1.73
C LEU A 201 -25.24 3.10 1.98
N GLN A 202 -25.77 2.21 1.13
CA GLN A 202 -27.15 1.70 1.29
C GLN A 202 -27.32 0.99 2.64
N GLN A 203 -26.33 0.19 3.04
CA GLN A 203 -26.34 -0.48 4.34
C GLN A 203 -26.26 0.51 5.49
N ALA A 204 -25.40 1.52 5.39
CA ALA A 204 -25.23 2.53 6.44
C ALA A 204 -26.53 3.31 6.68
N LEU A 205 -27.21 3.72 5.59
CA LEU A 205 -28.51 4.39 5.67
C LEU A 205 -29.58 3.52 6.34
N GLN A 206 -29.65 2.24 5.97
CA GLN A 206 -30.59 1.28 6.58
C GLN A 206 -30.33 1.08 8.08
N ASN A 207 -29.07 0.97 8.49
CA ASN A 207 -28.71 0.78 9.90
C ASN A 207 -29.10 1.98 10.77
N ILE A 208 -28.92 3.20 10.26
CA ILE A 208 -29.26 4.42 10.99
C ILE A 208 -30.77 4.61 11.09
N GLU A 209 -31.53 4.24 10.04
CA GLU A 209 -32.99 4.29 10.07
C GLU A 209 -33.59 3.31 11.09
N LEU A 210 -32.98 2.12 11.24
CA LEU A 210 -33.41 1.11 12.21
C LEU A 210 -32.94 1.39 13.64
N SER A 211 -31.85 2.15 13.80
CA SER A 211 -31.26 2.51 15.09
C SER A 211 -31.97 3.71 15.72
N SER A 212 -33.00 3.44 16.52
CA SER A 212 -33.67 4.44 17.37
C SER A 212 -32.97 4.65 18.72
N GLN A 213 -31.94 3.86 19.04
CA GLN A 213 -31.21 3.94 20.31
C GLN A 213 -29.80 4.47 20.11
N ARG A 214 -29.51 5.56 20.81
CA ARG A 214 -28.21 6.22 20.93
C ARG A 214 -27.28 5.34 21.79
N TRP A 215 -26.83 4.21 21.28
CA TRP A 215 -25.80 3.41 21.94
C TRP A 215 -24.43 4.04 21.65
N SER A 216 -23.63 4.28 22.68
CA SER A 216 -22.21 4.55 22.45
C SER A 216 -21.56 3.21 22.07
N SER A 217 -20.79 3.19 21.00
CA SER A 217 -20.09 1.99 20.52
C SER A 217 -19.30 1.32 21.66
N SER A 218 -18.72 2.12 22.55
CA SER A 218 -17.92 1.70 23.71
C SER A 218 -18.71 0.88 24.74
N GLU A 219 -19.97 1.21 25.01
CA GLU A 219 -20.81 0.47 25.97
C GLU A 219 -21.26 -0.88 25.41
N PHE A 220 -21.52 -0.95 24.10
CA PHE A 220 -21.81 -2.21 23.42
C PHE A 220 -20.59 -3.15 23.39
N ILE A 221 -19.40 -2.59 23.14
CA ILE A 221 -18.14 -3.32 23.13
C ILE A 221 -17.83 -3.86 24.53
N SER A 222 -17.90 -3.02 25.57
CA SER A 222 -17.62 -3.44 26.95
C SER A 222 -18.59 -4.50 27.46
N THR A 223 -19.88 -4.42 27.12
CA THR A 223 -20.88 -5.44 27.50
C THR A 223 -20.69 -6.77 26.78
N LYS A 224 -20.15 -6.77 25.55
CA LYS A 224 -19.78 -8.02 24.86
C LYS A 224 -18.48 -8.61 25.42
N LEU A 225 -17.49 -7.78 25.69
CA LEU A 225 -16.20 -8.18 26.24
C LEU A 225 -16.32 -8.74 27.67
N THR A 226 -17.17 -8.16 28.50
CA THR A 226 -17.44 -8.69 29.86
C THR A 226 -18.09 -10.08 29.84
N LYS A 227 -18.84 -10.42 28.78
CA LYS A 227 -19.42 -11.77 28.59
C LYS A 227 -18.40 -12.81 28.11
N LEU A 228 -17.20 -12.41 27.69
CA LEU A 228 -16.15 -13.28 27.15
C LEU A 228 -15.23 -13.91 28.22
N GLY A 229 -15.53 -13.72 29.52
CA GLY A 229 -14.64 -14.06 30.64
C GLY A 229 -14.14 -15.51 30.73
N GLN A 230 -14.68 -16.46 29.95
CA GLN A 230 -14.17 -17.84 29.89
C GLN A 230 -12.96 -18.03 28.96
N ARG A 231 -12.64 -17.06 28.09
CA ARG A 231 -11.54 -17.16 27.09
C ARG A 231 -10.63 -15.93 27.08
N THR A 232 -10.44 -15.36 28.27
CA THR A 232 -9.55 -14.21 28.49
C THR A 232 -8.23 -14.69 29.09
N LEU A 233 -7.13 -14.37 28.42
CA LEU A 233 -5.76 -14.55 28.91
C LEU A 233 -5.27 -13.23 29.49
N LYS A 234 -4.75 -13.25 30.71
CA LYS A 234 -4.18 -12.06 31.36
C LYS A 234 -2.67 -12.10 31.23
N VAL A 235 -2.08 -11.04 30.70
CA VAL A 235 -0.64 -10.93 30.43
C VAL A 235 -0.12 -9.65 31.07
N SER A 236 1.02 -9.72 31.75
CA SER A 236 1.68 -8.50 32.25
C SER A 236 2.42 -7.80 31.12
N LYS A 237 2.41 -6.46 31.11
CA LYS A 237 3.12 -5.61 30.14
C LYS A 237 4.62 -5.95 30.07
N LYS A 238 5.23 -6.38 31.18
CA LYS A 238 6.64 -6.82 31.24
C LYS A 238 6.96 -8.04 30.37
N CYS A 239 5.97 -8.92 30.15
CA CYS A 239 6.12 -10.11 29.31
C CYS A 239 6.12 -9.78 27.81
N LEU A 240 5.73 -8.56 27.42
CA LEU A 240 5.65 -8.15 26.01
C LEU A 240 6.94 -7.51 25.50
N THR A 241 7.79 -6.98 26.38
CA THR A 241 8.98 -6.20 26.00
C THR A 241 10.30 -6.96 26.04
N THR A 242 10.33 -8.20 26.54
CA THR A 242 11.60 -8.92 26.75
C THR A 242 11.48 -10.41 26.39
N PRO A 243 12.12 -10.88 25.31
CA PRO A 243 12.26 -12.31 25.05
C PRO A 243 13.37 -12.84 25.97
N GLY A 244 13.06 -13.21 27.21
CA GLY A 244 14.03 -13.92 28.06
C GLY A 244 13.98 -13.70 29.57
N SER A 245 13.01 -12.99 30.15
CA SER A 245 12.87 -13.02 31.61
C SER A 245 12.23 -14.34 32.04
N GLU A 246 13.01 -15.21 32.69
CA GLU A 246 12.61 -16.49 33.29
C GLU A 246 11.62 -16.32 34.47
N GLU A 247 10.53 -15.57 34.30
CA GLU A 247 9.44 -15.53 35.27
C GLU A 247 8.38 -16.58 34.90
N LYS A 248 8.61 -17.76 35.48
CA LYS A 248 7.68 -18.89 35.74
C LYS A 248 7.05 -19.60 34.53
N LEU A 249 7.13 -20.93 34.61
CA LEU A 249 6.36 -21.90 33.81
C LEU A 249 4.89 -21.47 33.72
N ASP A 250 4.49 -20.84 32.63
CA ASP A 250 3.11 -20.45 32.38
C ASP A 250 2.80 -20.57 30.90
N SER A 251 1.60 -21.07 30.59
CA SER A 251 1.03 -21.25 29.24
C SER A 251 1.22 -20.08 28.26
N ASN A 252 1.51 -18.88 28.76
CA ASN A 252 1.84 -17.69 27.97
C ASN A 252 3.06 -17.87 27.07
N PHE A 253 4.13 -18.53 27.55
CA PHE A 253 5.36 -18.68 26.78
C PHE A 253 5.16 -19.59 25.56
N GLU A 254 4.46 -20.71 25.74
CA GLU A 254 4.13 -21.63 24.63
C GLU A 254 3.28 -20.94 23.56
N LEU A 255 2.33 -20.08 23.97
CA LEU A 255 1.53 -19.29 23.04
C LEU A 255 2.38 -18.25 22.30
N GLN A 256 3.28 -17.57 23.00
CA GLN A 256 4.19 -16.60 22.39
C GLN A 256 5.10 -17.24 21.34
N GLU A 257 5.73 -18.38 21.66
CA GLU A 257 6.55 -19.15 20.72
C GLU A 257 5.75 -19.62 19.51
N LYS A 258 4.52 -20.10 19.74
CA LYS A 258 3.63 -20.51 18.65
C LYS A 258 3.29 -19.34 17.73
N GLY A 259 3.01 -18.16 18.29
CA GLY A 259 2.76 -16.94 17.51
C GLY A 259 3.97 -16.54 16.67
N LEU A 260 5.16 -16.48 17.28
CA LEU A 260 6.41 -16.18 16.60
C LEU A 260 6.69 -17.17 15.45
N HIS A 261 6.48 -18.45 15.69
CA HIS A 261 6.67 -19.50 14.69
C HIS A 261 5.68 -19.40 13.52
N LEU A 262 4.44 -18.97 13.76
CA LEU A 262 3.48 -18.70 12.67
C LEU A 262 3.92 -17.49 11.83
N MET A 263 4.42 -16.44 12.47
CA MET A 263 4.91 -15.24 11.80
C MET A 263 6.13 -15.52 10.92
N SER A 264 7.14 -16.22 11.44
CA SER A 264 8.34 -16.59 10.66
C SER A 264 8.05 -17.52 9.48
N LYS A 265 6.93 -18.26 9.53
CA LYS A 265 6.43 -19.06 8.41
C LYS A 265 5.59 -18.28 7.39
N GLY A 266 5.46 -16.96 7.55
CA GLY A 266 4.66 -16.12 6.67
C GLY A 266 3.15 -16.41 6.75
N LYS A 267 2.67 -16.96 7.88
CA LYS A 267 1.24 -17.29 8.07
C LYS A 267 0.38 -16.10 8.49
N MET A 268 1.00 -14.95 8.67
CA MET A 268 0.40 -13.75 9.22
C MET A 268 0.54 -12.60 8.24
N ALA A 269 -0.51 -11.80 8.06
CA ALA A 269 -0.47 -10.49 7.41
C ALA A 269 -0.83 -9.40 8.42
N ILE A 270 -0.25 -8.22 8.26
CA ILE A 270 -0.42 -7.07 9.16
C ILE A 270 -1.12 -5.95 8.40
N VAL A 271 -2.17 -5.39 8.98
CA VAL A 271 -2.88 -4.20 8.49
C VAL A 271 -2.75 -3.09 9.52
N LEU A 272 -2.01 -2.05 9.18
CA LEU A 272 -1.84 -0.86 10.00
C LEU A 272 -2.85 0.21 9.56
N PHE A 273 -3.72 0.60 10.47
CA PHE A 273 -4.66 1.70 10.28
C PHE A 273 -4.08 2.99 10.87
N VAL A 274 -3.75 3.93 9.99
CA VAL A 274 -3.18 5.23 10.35
C VAL A 274 -4.33 6.23 10.47
N ASN A 275 -4.61 6.66 11.70
CA ASN A 275 -5.66 7.65 11.95
C ASN A 275 -5.24 9.04 11.48
N ASP A 276 -6.21 9.80 10.97
CA ASP A 276 -6.05 11.23 10.68
C ASP A 276 -5.93 11.99 12.01
N SER A 277 -4.70 12.20 12.46
CA SER A 277 -4.37 12.80 13.77
C SER A 277 -4.73 14.29 13.89
N GLU A 278 -5.34 14.92 12.88
CA GLU A 278 -5.78 16.33 12.96
C GLU A 278 -6.98 16.55 13.91
N LYS A 279 -7.60 15.49 14.43
CA LYS A 279 -8.71 15.59 15.38
C LYS A 279 -8.23 15.33 16.80
N HIS A 280 -7.64 16.34 17.45
CA HIS A 280 -7.89 16.79 18.84
C HIS A 280 -6.69 17.58 19.36
N GLY A 281 -6.83 18.91 19.42
CA GLY A 281 -5.96 19.79 20.18
C GLY A 281 -6.09 19.55 21.69
N ARG A 282 -5.51 18.46 22.19
CA ARG A 282 -5.19 18.26 23.61
C ARG A 282 -3.75 17.79 23.73
N CYS A 283 -2.83 18.72 23.51
CA CYS A 283 -1.49 18.62 24.07
C CYS A 283 -1.37 19.73 25.11
N SER A 284 -1.53 19.37 26.39
CA SER A 284 -1.23 20.25 27.51
C SER A 284 0.14 19.89 28.07
N VAL A 285 1.20 20.30 27.37
CA VAL A 285 2.53 20.56 27.92
C VAL A 285 3.13 21.74 27.12
N PRO A 286 3.70 22.78 27.74
CA PRO A 286 3.93 24.07 27.08
C PRO A 286 5.20 24.08 26.22
N GLU A 287 5.02 24.66 25.03
CA GLU A 287 5.95 25.41 24.18
C GLU A 287 7.45 25.25 24.47
N LEU A 288 8.15 24.61 23.53
CA LEU A 288 9.53 24.96 23.18
C LEU A 288 9.72 24.83 21.66
N VAL A 289 9.74 26.00 21.02
CA VAL A 289 10.45 26.37 19.78
C VAL A 289 9.96 25.75 18.45
N ASP A 290 9.20 26.58 17.72
CA ASP A 290 9.11 26.71 16.27
C ASP A 290 9.68 25.57 15.42
N SER A 291 8.82 24.63 15.06
CA SER A 291 8.89 23.95 13.77
C SER A 291 7.48 23.64 13.28
N GLU A 292 7.10 24.24 12.15
CA GLU A 292 5.94 23.84 11.37
C GLU A 292 6.17 22.41 10.85
N SER A 293 5.78 21.39 11.61
CA SER A 293 5.78 20.00 11.14
C SER A 293 4.36 19.44 11.09
N ALA A 294 3.78 19.47 9.89
CA ALA A 294 2.86 18.42 9.48
C ALA A 294 3.64 17.08 9.49
N GLY A 295 3.67 16.35 10.60
CA GLY A 295 4.59 15.21 10.72
C GLY A 295 4.55 14.34 11.96
N ASN A 296 3.44 14.27 12.71
CA ASN A 296 3.40 13.44 13.93
C ASN A 296 3.12 11.95 13.63
N SER A 297 2.25 11.64 12.66
CA SER A 297 1.93 10.24 12.29
C SER A 297 3.11 9.51 11.65
N THR A 298 3.83 10.16 10.74
CA THR A 298 4.95 9.57 9.99
C THR A 298 6.20 9.36 10.83
N SER A 299 6.50 10.28 11.77
CA SER A 299 7.65 10.17 12.68
C SER A 299 7.46 9.05 13.69
N PHE A 300 6.25 8.90 14.22
CA PHE A 300 5.90 7.76 15.05
C PHE A 300 5.98 6.44 14.29
N LEU A 301 5.40 6.37 13.08
CA LEU A 301 5.48 5.18 12.22
C LEU A 301 6.92 4.77 11.91
N GLN A 302 7.77 5.74 11.58
CA GLN A 302 9.19 5.49 11.36
C GLN A 302 9.84 4.90 12.61
N THR A 303 9.53 5.44 13.80
CA THR A 303 10.02 4.91 15.08
C THR A 303 9.52 3.48 15.31
N LEU A 304 8.23 3.23 15.10
CA LEU A 304 7.60 1.92 15.24
C LEU A 304 8.24 0.86 14.33
N LEU A 305 8.49 1.22 13.07
CA LEU A 305 9.09 0.33 12.06
C LEU A 305 10.61 0.15 12.27
N SER A 306 11.30 1.14 12.84
CA SER A 306 12.75 1.14 13.02
C SER A 306 13.22 0.48 14.32
N ASP A 307 12.47 0.65 15.42
CA ASP A 307 12.81 0.13 16.76
C ASP A 307 12.50 -1.37 16.96
N ASP A 308 12.14 -2.10 15.90
CA ASP A 308 11.64 -3.49 15.99
C ASP A 308 10.45 -3.67 16.96
N ARG A 309 9.72 -2.59 17.30
CA ARG A 309 8.51 -2.60 18.16
C ARG A 309 7.30 -3.30 17.55
N ILE A 310 7.36 -3.60 16.24
CA ILE A 310 6.44 -4.56 15.61
C ILE A 310 6.68 -6.00 16.13
N SER A 311 7.68 -6.18 17.01
CA SER A 311 8.13 -7.45 17.59
C SER A 311 8.49 -8.48 16.51
N LEU A 312 8.71 -8.02 15.28
CA LEU A 312 9.03 -8.83 14.12
C LEU A 312 10.50 -8.62 13.78
N LYS A 313 11.28 -9.70 13.92
CA LYS A 313 12.69 -9.73 13.55
C LYS A 313 12.84 -9.30 12.09
N LYS A 314 13.87 -8.52 11.77
CA LYS A 314 14.09 -8.00 10.41
C LYS A 314 14.17 -9.11 9.36
N GLU A 315 14.68 -10.27 9.73
CA GLU A 315 14.77 -11.44 8.84
C GLU A 315 13.39 -11.99 8.45
N ASP A 316 12.40 -11.90 9.35
CA ASP A 316 11.05 -12.44 9.14
C ASP A 316 10.18 -11.47 8.32
N ARG A 317 10.50 -10.16 8.28
CA ARG A 317 9.75 -9.12 7.56
C ARG A 317 9.59 -9.37 6.07
N VAL A 318 10.56 -10.02 5.43
CA VAL A 318 10.50 -10.42 4.01
C VAL A 318 9.35 -11.40 3.74
N SER A 319 8.94 -12.18 4.76
CA SER A 319 7.88 -13.18 4.64
C SER A 319 6.48 -12.61 4.89
N VAL A 320 6.37 -11.54 5.69
CA VAL A 320 5.11 -10.99 6.21
C VAL A 320 4.54 -9.93 5.27
N PRO A 321 3.32 -10.11 4.74
CA PRO A 321 2.65 -9.07 3.99
C PRO A 321 2.16 -7.93 4.89
N LEU A 322 2.36 -6.69 4.45
CA LEU A 322 2.01 -5.47 5.17
C LEU A 322 1.05 -4.61 4.35
N ILE A 323 -0.07 -4.21 4.93
CA ILE A 323 -1.05 -3.32 4.31
C ILE A 323 -1.15 -2.07 5.20
N MET A 324 -0.94 -0.90 4.64
CA MET A 324 -1.17 0.36 5.33
C MET A 324 -2.42 1.02 4.78
N VAL A 325 -3.32 1.40 5.68
CA VAL A 325 -4.56 2.11 5.36
C VAL A 325 -4.47 3.49 5.98
N SER A 326 -4.52 4.53 5.15
CA SER A 326 -4.36 5.92 5.59
C SER A 326 -5.25 6.87 4.77
N PRO A 327 -5.46 8.12 5.23
CA PRO A 327 -6.07 9.15 4.41
C PRO A 327 -5.32 9.35 3.09
N ALA A 328 -6.07 9.69 2.03
CA ALA A 328 -5.54 9.90 0.68
C ALA A 328 -4.30 10.82 0.61
N HIS A 329 -4.27 11.85 1.45
CA HIS A 329 -3.20 12.84 1.46
C HIS A 329 -1.90 12.31 2.11
N GLU A 330 -1.97 11.27 2.94
CA GLU A 330 -0.81 10.65 3.59
C GLU A 330 -0.21 9.50 2.76
N VAL A 331 -0.98 8.88 1.85
CA VAL A 331 -0.54 7.70 1.08
C VAL A 331 0.82 7.94 0.40
N HIS A 332 0.98 9.06 -0.31
CA HIS A 332 2.22 9.36 -1.02
C HIS A 332 3.40 9.62 -0.06
N SER A 333 3.14 10.24 1.09
CA SER A 333 4.16 10.45 2.13
C SER A 333 4.63 9.11 2.71
N LEU A 334 3.73 8.16 2.90
CA LEU A 334 4.05 6.80 3.35
C LEU A 334 4.84 6.01 2.31
N GLU A 335 4.47 6.09 1.03
CA GLU A 335 5.24 5.47 -0.08
C GLU A 335 6.68 5.98 -0.11
N ASN A 336 6.86 7.30 0.03
CA ASN A 336 8.17 7.94 0.07
C ASN A 336 8.95 7.52 1.33
N LEU A 337 8.30 7.45 2.49
CA LEU A 337 8.91 6.99 3.74
C LEU A 337 9.49 5.57 3.58
N PHE A 338 8.71 4.64 3.01
CA PHE A 338 9.17 3.27 2.78
C PHE A 338 10.29 3.20 1.75
N SER A 339 10.16 3.91 0.64
CA SER A 339 11.17 3.93 -0.42
C SER A 339 12.52 4.46 0.09
N ASN A 340 12.50 5.48 0.96
CA ASN A 340 13.70 6.08 1.53
C ASN A 340 14.39 5.20 2.59
N HIS A 341 13.71 4.18 3.13
CA HIS A 341 14.21 3.31 4.20
C HIS A 341 14.32 1.84 3.77
N ASP A 342 14.52 1.58 2.47
CA ASP A 342 14.62 0.22 1.91
C ASP A 342 13.45 -0.68 2.34
N HIS A 343 12.24 -0.10 2.32
CA HIS A 343 10.98 -0.71 2.75
C HIS A 343 11.02 -1.33 4.15
N PHE A 344 11.90 -0.85 5.05
CA PHE A 344 12.05 -1.35 6.42
C PHE A 344 12.25 -2.88 6.49
N ALA A 345 12.95 -3.46 5.50
CA ALA A 345 13.18 -4.90 5.31
C ALA A 345 11.95 -5.75 4.96
N PHE A 346 10.82 -5.13 4.60
CA PHE A 346 9.71 -5.84 3.98
C PHE A 346 9.97 -6.05 2.48
N ASP A 347 9.42 -7.13 1.91
CA ASP A 347 9.42 -7.31 0.45
C ASP A 347 8.49 -6.26 -0.19
N PRO A 348 8.98 -5.37 -1.07
CA PRO A 348 8.16 -4.32 -1.68
C PRO A 348 6.93 -4.85 -2.44
N LYS A 349 6.98 -6.10 -2.92
CA LYS A 349 5.85 -6.75 -3.60
C LYS A 349 4.73 -7.18 -2.66
N LYS A 350 5.00 -7.18 -1.35
CA LYS A 350 4.09 -7.59 -0.28
C LYS A 350 3.68 -6.41 0.60
N VAL A 351 4.00 -5.18 0.20
CA VAL A 351 3.59 -3.95 0.87
C VAL A 351 2.54 -3.26 0.03
N TRP A 352 1.37 -2.97 0.60
CA TRP A 352 0.32 -2.22 -0.05
C TRP A 352 -0.03 -0.96 0.74
N PHE A 353 -0.28 0.13 0.02
CA PHE A 353 -0.75 1.39 0.57
C PHE A 353 -2.15 1.65 0.01
N LEU A 354 -3.14 1.76 0.89
CA LEU A 354 -4.55 1.89 0.53
C LEU A 354 -5.11 3.18 1.12
N GLU A 355 -5.90 3.89 0.33
CA GLU A 355 -6.74 4.98 0.82
C GLU A 355 -7.85 4.41 1.71
N ASP A 356 -8.11 5.08 2.83
CA ASP A 356 -9.20 4.74 3.73
C ASP A 356 -10.58 4.80 3.03
N GLU A 357 -11.47 3.88 3.39
CA GLU A 357 -12.81 3.86 2.81
C GLU A 357 -13.60 5.08 3.28
N LYS A 358 -14.18 5.81 2.33
CA LYS A 358 -14.98 7.02 2.59
C LYS A 358 -16.43 6.83 2.18
N LEU A 359 -17.32 7.42 2.97
CA LEU A 359 -18.75 7.50 2.64
C LEU A 359 -19.22 8.95 2.57
N PRO A 360 -20.24 9.23 1.72
CA PRO A 360 -20.89 10.52 1.72
C PRO A 360 -21.50 10.89 3.07
N VAL A 361 -21.30 12.13 3.49
CA VAL A 361 -22.01 12.74 4.61
C VAL A 361 -23.46 12.98 4.19
N VAL A 362 -24.41 12.72 5.09
CA VAL A 362 -25.84 12.85 4.79
C VAL A 362 -26.54 13.81 5.75
N SER A 363 -27.68 14.37 5.33
CA SER A 363 -28.49 15.26 6.16
C SER A 363 -29.04 14.55 7.39
N ASN A 364 -29.08 15.25 8.51
CA ASN A 364 -29.73 14.79 9.74
C ASN A 364 -31.24 15.10 9.68
N SER A 365 -32.02 14.24 9.02
CA SER A 365 -33.49 14.35 9.00
C SER A 365 -34.09 13.57 10.18
N LEU A 366 -34.23 14.24 11.34
CA LEU A 366 -35.01 13.68 12.46
C LEU A 366 -36.50 13.87 12.18
N GLY A 367 -37.12 12.94 11.45
CA GLY A 367 -38.58 12.91 11.31
C GLY A 367 -39.11 12.44 9.96
N GLY A 368 -39.63 11.21 9.95
CA GLY A 368 -40.89 10.79 9.31
C GLY A 368 -41.04 10.77 7.79
N GLU A 369 -40.48 11.72 7.03
CA GLU A 369 -40.88 11.88 5.62
C GLU A 369 -39.75 12.19 4.63
N ASN A 370 -38.53 12.54 5.09
CA ASN A 370 -37.41 12.82 4.18
C ASN A 370 -36.25 11.82 4.34
N THR A 371 -36.03 11.04 3.28
CA THR A 371 -34.82 10.21 3.10
C THR A 371 -33.56 11.06 3.27
N GLN A 372 -32.56 10.57 4.01
CA GLN A 372 -31.34 11.33 4.26
C GLN A 372 -30.68 11.68 2.92
N LYS A 373 -30.34 12.95 2.70
CA LYS A 373 -29.75 13.43 1.45
C LYS A 373 -28.24 13.59 1.59
N ILE A 374 -27.50 13.12 0.59
CA ILE A 374 -26.05 13.35 0.47
C ILE A 374 -25.77 14.86 0.45
N LEU A 375 -24.86 15.31 1.31
CA LEU A 375 -24.41 16.71 1.31
C LEU A 375 -23.32 16.93 0.27
N MET A 376 -23.36 18.10 -0.36
CA MET A 376 -22.38 18.52 -1.36
C MET A 376 -21.45 19.56 -0.74
N LYS A 377 -20.13 19.34 -0.81
CA LYS A 377 -19.13 20.33 -0.39
C LYS A 377 -19.06 21.51 -1.36
N SER A 378 -19.31 21.25 -2.63
CA SER A 378 -19.49 22.25 -3.68
C SER A 378 -20.42 21.68 -4.76
N PRO A 379 -20.88 22.46 -5.75
CA PRO A 379 -21.74 21.96 -6.83
C PRO A 379 -21.21 20.74 -7.60
N TRP A 380 -19.92 20.45 -7.52
CA TRP A 380 -19.21 19.37 -8.23
C TRP A 380 -18.40 18.47 -7.29
N GLU A 381 -18.53 18.63 -5.97
CA GLU A 381 -17.79 17.86 -4.97
C GLU A 381 -18.76 17.32 -3.90
N ILE A 382 -18.82 16.00 -3.76
CA ILE A 382 -19.58 15.33 -2.70
C ILE A 382 -18.82 15.50 -1.38
N LEU A 383 -19.51 15.87 -0.30
CA LEU A 383 -18.92 15.88 1.03
C LEU A 383 -18.79 14.43 1.53
N GLN A 384 -17.57 14.01 1.85
CA GLN A 384 -17.26 12.63 2.27
C GLN A 384 -16.36 12.63 3.49
N THR A 385 -16.51 11.60 4.32
CA THR A 385 -15.68 11.38 5.51
C THR A 385 -15.26 9.91 5.60
N SER A 386 -14.18 9.65 6.33
CA SER A 386 -13.73 8.29 6.62
C SER A 386 -14.83 7.49 7.31
N VAL A 387 -14.96 6.22 6.91
CA VAL A 387 -15.85 5.25 7.57
C VAL A 387 -15.31 4.85 8.95
N GLY A 388 -14.00 5.03 9.19
CA GLY A 388 -13.31 4.54 10.38
C GLY A 388 -12.80 3.09 10.21
N SER A 389 -12.40 2.47 11.32
CA SER A 389 -11.65 1.21 11.33
C SER A 389 -12.39 0.02 10.71
N GLY A 390 -13.72 -0.01 10.77
CA GLY A 390 -14.53 -1.04 10.10
C GLY A 390 -14.46 -0.97 8.57
N GLY A 391 -14.07 0.17 8.00
CA GLY A 391 -13.82 0.36 6.57
C GLY A 391 -12.74 -0.56 6.01
N VAL A 392 -11.78 -0.99 6.86
CA VAL A 392 -10.72 -1.93 6.46
C VAL A 392 -11.29 -3.24 5.92
N ILE A 393 -12.39 -3.73 6.50
CA ILE A 393 -13.03 -4.97 6.04
C ILE A 393 -13.54 -4.78 4.60
N SER A 394 -14.12 -3.61 4.28
CA SER A 394 -14.55 -3.23 2.92
C SER A 394 -13.38 -3.21 1.95
N LEU A 395 -12.27 -2.59 2.35
CA LEU A 395 -11.05 -2.51 1.55
C LEU A 395 -10.47 -3.89 1.26
N LEU A 396 -10.38 -4.78 2.25
CA LEU A 396 -9.90 -6.16 2.06
C LEU A 396 -10.80 -6.98 1.14
N SER A 397 -12.10 -6.67 1.09
CA SER A 397 -13.02 -7.27 0.13
C SER A 397 -12.82 -6.78 -1.31
N SER A 398 -12.04 -5.72 -1.51
CA SER A 398 -11.75 -5.14 -2.81
C SER A 398 -10.43 -5.69 -3.41
N GLU A 399 -10.21 -5.48 -4.70
CA GLU A 399 -8.88 -5.59 -5.33
C GLU A 399 -8.13 -6.94 -5.12
N ASN A 400 -8.81 -8.10 -5.13
CA ASN A 400 -8.21 -9.43 -4.97
C ASN A 400 -7.24 -9.56 -3.77
N ILE A 401 -7.32 -8.68 -2.77
CA ILE A 401 -6.32 -8.63 -1.68
C ILE A 401 -6.35 -9.92 -0.89
N LEU A 402 -7.54 -10.36 -0.47
CA LEU A 402 -7.70 -11.63 0.25
C LEU A 402 -7.27 -12.85 -0.58
N ASP A 403 -7.49 -12.82 -1.89
CA ASP A 403 -7.05 -13.90 -2.78
C ASP A 403 -5.51 -13.93 -2.85
N ASN A 404 -4.87 -12.77 -3.01
CA ASN A 404 -3.41 -12.64 -2.99
C ASN A 404 -2.83 -13.11 -1.65
N LEU A 405 -3.39 -12.69 -0.52
CA LEU A 405 -2.96 -13.13 0.81
C LEU A 405 -3.12 -14.66 0.95
N SER A 406 -4.21 -15.23 0.44
CA SER A 406 -4.42 -16.67 0.44
C SER A 406 -3.40 -17.41 -0.43
N GLU A 407 -3.05 -16.89 -1.61
CA GLU A 407 -2.02 -17.44 -2.50
C GLU A 407 -0.63 -17.40 -1.84
N MET A 408 -0.39 -16.39 -1.01
CA MET A 408 0.83 -16.25 -0.21
C MET A 408 0.86 -17.16 1.03
N GLY A 409 -0.21 -17.92 1.28
CA GLY A 409 -0.28 -18.89 2.38
C GLY A 409 -0.57 -18.27 3.75
N VAL A 410 -1.09 -17.04 3.78
CA VAL A 410 -1.55 -16.36 4.99
C VAL A 410 -2.76 -17.09 5.57
N GLU A 411 -2.77 -17.27 6.88
CA GLU A 411 -3.86 -17.91 7.64
C GLU A 411 -4.55 -16.94 8.61
N TYR A 412 -3.87 -15.84 8.97
CA TYR A 412 -4.34 -14.86 9.94
C TYR A 412 -4.04 -13.43 9.48
N ILE A 413 -4.93 -12.50 9.79
CA ILE A 413 -4.78 -11.07 9.50
C ILE A 413 -4.86 -10.30 10.82
N GLU A 414 -3.83 -9.55 11.16
CA GLU A 414 -3.82 -8.58 12.26
C GLU A 414 -4.24 -7.23 11.72
N ILE A 415 -5.14 -6.58 12.44
CA ILE A 415 -5.60 -5.23 12.14
C ILE A 415 -5.45 -4.42 13.42
N CYS A 416 -4.64 -3.37 13.34
CA CYS A 416 -4.27 -2.56 14.49
C CYS A 416 -4.23 -1.08 14.12
N SER A 417 -4.63 -0.22 15.06
CA SER A 417 -4.37 1.21 14.94
C SER A 417 -2.92 1.53 15.30
N VAL A 418 -2.41 2.58 14.69
CA VAL A 418 -1.07 3.10 14.94
C VAL A 418 -1.18 4.16 16.04
N ASN A 419 -0.66 3.87 17.22
CA ASN A 419 -0.69 4.72 18.41
C ASN A 419 0.59 4.56 19.25
N GLU A 420 0.87 5.51 20.14
CA GLU A 420 2.09 5.50 20.98
C GLU A 420 2.21 4.26 21.89
N GLU A 421 1.08 3.61 22.20
CA GLU A 421 0.98 2.42 23.02
C GLU A 421 0.98 1.10 22.23
N PHE A 422 1.35 1.13 20.95
CA PHE A 422 1.37 -0.07 20.13
C PHE A 422 2.31 -1.12 20.72
N VAL A 423 1.76 -2.29 21.07
CA VAL A 423 2.52 -3.45 21.52
C VAL A 423 2.03 -4.67 20.74
N SER A 424 2.84 -5.12 19.77
CA SER A 424 2.61 -6.38 19.06
C SER A 424 2.70 -7.55 20.05
N SER A 425 1.65 -8.38 20.09
CA SER A 425 1.54 -9.51 21.00
C SER A 425 1.45 -10.81 20.23
N HIS A 426 2.58 -11.50 20.11
CA HIS A 426 2.61 -12.86 19.58
C HIS A 426 1.74 -13.82 20.39
N SER A 427 1.53 -13.53 21.68
CA SER A 427 0.66 -14.29 22.56
C SER A 427 -0.78 -14.29 22.08
N LEU A 428 -1.26 -13.18 21.49
CA LEU A 428 -2.61 -13.13 20.90
C LEU A 428 -2.72 -14.07 19.70
N LEU A 429 -1.75 -14.04 18.78
CA LEU A 429 -1.74 -14.94 17.61
C LEU A 429 -1.67 -16.41 18.05
N GLY A 430 -0.80 -16.71 19.01
CA GLY A 430 -0.70 -18.04 19.62
C GLY A 430 -2.02 -18.52 20.21
N LEU A 431 -2.72 -17.66 20.97
CA LEU A 431 -4.00 -17.96 21.60
C LEU A 431 -5.09 -18.21 20.54
N VAL A 432 -5.20 -17.34 19.54
CA VAL A 432 -6.15 -17.49 18.43
C VAL A 432 -5.95 -18.82 17.72
N SER A 433 -4.69 -19.16 17.43
CA SER A 433 -4.36 -20.43 16.78
C SER A 433 -4.63 -21.65 17.67
N SER A 434 -4.34 -21.58 18.97
CA SER A 434 -4.55 -22.69 19.91
C SER A 434 -6.01 -22.97 20.23
N LEU A 435 -6.86 -21.94 20.25
CA LEU A 435 -8.29 -22.09 20.49
C LEU A 435 -9.11 -22.25 19.21
N GLU A 436 -8.46 -22.24 18.03
CA GLU A 436 -9.11 -22.19 16.72
C GLU A 436 -10.21 -21.10 16.67
N SER A 437 -9.87 -19.93 17.22
CA SER A 437 -10.74 -18.77 17.28
C SER A 437 -10.85 -18.11 15.91
N ASP A 438 -12.01 -17.52 15.63
CA ASP A 438 -12.23 -16.71 14.45
C ASP A 438 -11.69 -15.29 14.65
N VAL A 439 -11.77 -14.78 15.89
CA VAL A 439 -11.33 -13.43 16.26
C VAL A 439 -10.54 -13.46 17.57
N GLY A 440 -9.39 -12.78 17.59
CA GLY A 440 -8.65 -12.43 18.80
C GLY A 440 -8.70 -10.93 19.03
N ILE A 441 -8.80 -10.51 20.28
CA ILE A 441 -8.82 -9.10 20.67
C ILE A 441 -7.76 -8.88 21.75
N GLN A 442 -6.95 -7.84 21.60
CA GLN A 442 -6.08 -7.36 22.65
C GLN A 442 -6.65 -6.07 23.27
N ILE A 443 -6.63 -6.01 24.59
CA ILE A 443 -7.14 -4.90 25.38
C ILE A 443 -6.10 -4.56 26.44
N SER A 444 -5.81 -3.28 26.62
CA SER A 444 -4.95 -2.81 27.72
C SER A 444 -5.79 -2.17 28.83
N GLU A 445 -5.42 -2.42 30.07
CA GLU A 445 -6.05 -1.79 31.24
C GLU A 445 -5.78 -0.27 31.23
N GLY A 446 -6.82 0.54 31.42
CA GLY A 446 -6.71 2.01 31.50
C GLY A 446 -7.02 2.80 30.22
N ILE A 447 -7.26 2.15 29.07
CA ILE A 447 -7.63 2.84 27.83
C ILE A 447 -9.09 3.32 27.88
N GLU A 448 -9.31 4.63 27.79
CA GLU A 448 -10.64 5.24 27.77
C GLU A 448 -11.36 5.08 26.41
N ASP A 449 -10.60 5.04 25.30
CA ASP A 449 -11.14 4.87 23.95
C ASP A 449 -10.58 3.64 23.22
N ILE A 450 -11.38 2.56 23.23
CA ILE A 450 -11.08 1.28 22.59
C ILE A 450 -11.20 1.38 21.06
N GLU A 451 -11.91 2.38 20.52
CA GLU A 451 -12.07 2.57 19.08
C GLU A 451 -10.86 3.24 18.43
N GLU A 452 -10.14 4.07 19.18
CA GLU A 452 -8.88 4.68 18.73
C GLU A 452 -7.68 3.74 18.87
N ASN A 453 -7.74 2.81 19.83
CA ASN A 453 -6.64 1.94 20.24
C ASN A 453 -7.01 0.46 20.10
N PHE A 454 -7.34 0.02 18.89
CA PHE A 454 -7.78 -1.35 18.64
C PHE A 454 -6.64 -2.24 18.15
N HIS A 455 -6.67 -3.51 18.57
CA HIS A 455 -5.75 -4.53 18.12
C HIS A 455 -6.48 -5.87 18.04
N MET A 456 -6.73 -6.32 16.81
CA MET A 456 -7.53 -7.52 16.54
C MET A 456 -6.82 -8.45 15.56
N ILE A 457 -6.98 -9.76 15.76
CA ILE A 457 -6.53 -10.79 14.83
C ILE A 457 -7.74 -11.53 14.30
N PHE A 458 -7.80 -11.77 13.00
CA PHE A 458 -8.86 -12.49 12.33
C PHE A 458 -8.29 -13.73 11.64
N SER A 459 -8.97 -14.86 11.74
CA SER A 459 -8.66 -15.99 10.88
C SER A 459 -9.04 -15.67 9.43
N MET A 460 -8.24 -16.11 8.45
CA MET A 460 -8.55 -15.95 7.03
C MET A 460 -9.90 -16.57 6.66
N LYS A 461 -10.26 -17.69 7.29
CA LYS A 461 -11.58 -18.33 7.13
C LYS A 461 -12.71 -17.39 7.55
N PHE A 462 -12.58 -16.75 8.70
CA PHE A 462 -13.57 -15.82 9.20
C PHE A 462 -13.59 -14.52 8.38
N MET A 463 -12.44 -13.97 8.01
CA MET A 463 -12.36 -12.77 7.18
C MET A 463 -13.08 -12.98 5.83
N ASN A 464 -12.85 -14.13 5.18
CA ASN A 464 -13.56 -14.51 3.96
C ASN A 464 -15.07 -14.68 4.13
N LYS A 465 -15.53 -15.09 5.33
CA LYS A 465 -16.96 -15.13 5.66
C LYS A 465 -17.50 -13.72 5.89
N LEU A 466 -16.75 -12.88 6.57
CA LEU A 466 -17.12 -11.51 6.92
C LEU A 466 -17.30 -10.64 5.67
N THR A 467 -16.39 -10.73 4.70
CA THR A 467 -16.50 -9.99 3.43
C THR A 467 -17.72 -10.40 2.59
N LYS A 468 -18.20 -11.63 2.75
CA LYS A 468 -19.46 -12.10 2.14
C LYS A 468 -20.71 -11.68 2.93
N GLN A 469 -20.54 -11.37 4.21
CA GLN A 469 -21.60 -11.00 5.15
C GLN A 469 -21.53 -9.54 5.57
N MET A 470 -21.06 -8.65 4.69
CA MET A 470 -20.91 -7.20 4.97
C MET A 470 -22.13 -6.58 5.63
N LYS A 471 -23.33 -7.01 5.24
CA LYS A 471 -24.63 -6.56 5.81
C LYS A 471 -24.74 -6.69 7.34
N LYS A 472 -23.89 -7.49 7.98
CA LYS A 472 -23.84 -7.65 9.44
C LYS A 472 -23.02 -6.57 10.15
N LEU A 473 -22.19 -5.83 9.43
CA LEU A 473 -21.47 -4.69 10.00
C LEU A 473 -22.47 -3.60 10.37
N GLN A 474 -22.38 -3.14 11.61
CA GLN A 474 -23.22 -2.07 12.13
C GLN A 474 -22.58 -0.71 11.86
N PHE A 475 -23.39 0.16 11.25
CA PHE A 475 -23.04 1.53 10.95
C PHE A 475 -23.83 2.44 11.88
N HIS A 476 -23.21 3.53 12.30
CA HIS A 476 -23.81 4.54 13.14
C HIS A 476 -23.66 5.91 12.50
N GLY A 477 -24.62 6.80 12.76
CA GLY A 477 -24.55 8.19 12.34
C GLY A 477 -23.98 9.05 13.46
N ILE A 478 -22.87 9.73 13.21
CA ILE A 478 -22.27 10.68 14.14
C ILE A 478 -22.79 12.08 13.79
N PRO A 479 -23.61 12.72 14.64
CA PRO A 479 -24.11 14.06 14.37
C PRO A 479 -22.97 15.07 14.33
N LYS A 480 -22.83 15.77 13.21
CA LYS A 480 -21.80 16.77 12.98
C LYS A 480 -22.37 18.02 12.33
N LEU A 481 -21.68 19.12 12.55
CA LEU A 481 -21.98 20.42 11.94
C LEU A 481 -21.12 20.54 10.69
N ASN A 482 -21.76 20.46 9.51
CA ASN A 482 -21.07 20.52 8.23
C ASN A 482 -21.66 21.60 7.34
N SER A 483 -20.83 22.54 6.92
CA SER A 483 -21.17 23.49 5.86
C SER A 483 -21.28 22.75 4.53
N HIS A 484 -22.27 23.10 3.72
CA HIS A 484 -22.53 22.44 2.45
C HIS A 484 -23.22 23.39 1.48
N VAL A 485 -23.35 22.96 0.23
CA VAL A 485 -24.07 23.69 -0.81
C VAL A 485 -25.30 22.90 -1.22
N GLU A 486 -26.43 23.57 -1.39
CA GLU A 486 -27.64 22.98 -1.92
C GLU A 486 -28.22 23.79 -3.09
N MET A 487 -29.07 23.15 -3.88
CA MET A 487 -29.72 23.77 -5.04
C MET A 487 -31.12 24.21 -4.63
N VAL A 488 -31.35 25.53 -4.51
CA VAL A 488 -32.64 26.13 -4.19
C VAL A 488 -33.07 27.00 -5.37
N GLU A 489 -34.27 26.78 -5.90
CA GLU A 489 -34.83 27.58 -7.01
C GLU A 489 -33.93 27.71 -8.26
N LYS A 490 -33.04 26.71 -8.50
CA LYS A 490 -32.02 26.66 -9.57
C LYS A 490 -30.77 27.52 -9.33
N GLU A 491 -30.60 28.04 -8.14
CA GLU A 491 -29.36 28.69 -7.68
C GLU A 491 -28.67 27.84 -6.61
N TRP A 492 -27.35 27.91 -6.58
CA TRP A 492 -26.56 27.24 -5.55
C TRP A 492 -26.43 28.15 -4.34
N VAL A 493 -26.81 27.65 -3.17
CA VAL A 493 -26.82 28.39 -1.91
C VAL A 493 -25.88 27.70 -0.93
N ASP A 494 -25.00 28.48 -0.31
CA ASP A 494 -24.15 28.01 0.78
C ASP A 494 -24.97 27.95 2.08
N VAL A 495 -24.93 26.81 2.74
CA VAL A 495 -25.63 26.56 4.01
C VAL A 495 -24.63 26.41 5.13
N THR A 496 -24.65 27.37 6.06
CA THR A 496 -23.83 27.37 7.27
C THR A 496 -24.72 27.13 8.49
N PRO A 497 -24.82 25.87 8.97
CA PRO A 497 -25.70 25.51 10.08
C PRO A 497 -25.18 26.00 11.44
N SER A 498 -26.08 26.29 12.38
CA SER A 498 -25.75 26.66 13.77
C SER A 498 -25.84 25.51 14.77
N SER A 499 -26.32 24.34 14.33
CA SER A 499 -26.44 23.09 15.11
C SER A 499 -26.15 21.88 14.21
N PRO A 500 -25.91 20.67 14.76
CA PRO A 500 -25.61 19.48 13.96
C PRO A 500 -26.72 19.17 12.93
N ASN A 501 -26.42 19.44 11.65
CA ASN A 501 -27.32 19.30 10.51
C ASN A 501 -27.06 18.04 9.68
N SER A 502 -26.02 17.28 10.03
CA SER A 502 -25.52 16.18 9.22
C SER A 502 -25.13 14.97 10.05
N LEU A 503 -25.04 13.82 9.41
CA LEU A 503 -24.57 12.56 9.95
C LEU A 503 -23.35 12.09 9.15
N GLU A 504 -22.22 11.95 9.84
CA GLU A 504 -21.06 11.20 9.34
C GLU A 504 -21.29 9.71 9.59
N LEU A 505 -21.13 8.88 8.54
CA LEU A 505 -21.44 7.46 8.60
C LEU A 505 -20.19 6.68 9.06
N GLY A 506 -20.21 6.24 10.32
CA GLY A 506 -19.09 5.51 10.95
C GLY A 506 -19.36 4.01 11.07
N CYS A 507 -18.30 3.20 11.01
CA CYS A 507 -18.30 1.78 11.30
C CYS A 507 -17.05 1.41 12.09
N SER A 508 -17.25 0.82 13.26
CA SER A 508 -16.18 0.32 14.12
C SER A 508 -15.72 -1.06 13.68
N ILE A 509 -14.42 -1.38 13.79
CA ILE A 509 -13.90 -2.72 13.52
C ILE A 509 -14.58 -3.79 14.41
N TYR A 510 -14.95 -3.44 15.64
CA TYR A 510 -15.64 -4.33 16.58
C TYR A 510 -17.05 -4.74 16.12
N SER A 511 -17.63 -4.06 15.13
CA SER A 511 -18.89 -4.49 14.51
C SER A 511 -18.76 -5.86 13.82
N SER A 512 -17.53 -6.30 13.50
CA SER A 512 -17.26 -7.66 13.01
C SER A 512 -17.76 -8.75 13.97
N LEU A 513 -17.85 -8.44 15.27
CA LEU A 513 -18.31 -9.37 16.30
C LEU A 513 -19.80 -9.71 16.15
N ASP A 514 -20.59 -8.94 15.40
CA ASP A 514 -21.98 -9.30 15.07
C ASP A 514 -22.08 -10.47 14.09
N ALA A 515 -21.01 -10.73 13.33
CA ALA A 515 -20.91 -11.88 12.43
C ALA A 515 -20.23 -13.11 13.07
N CYS A 516 -19.69 -12.96 14.28
CA CYS A 516 -18.94 -13.97 15.01
C CYS A 516 -19.77 -14.57 16.16
N SER A 517 -19.56 -15.85 16.42
CA SER A 517 -20.07 -16.47 17.65
C SER A 517 -19.13 -16.18 18.81
N LEU A 518 -19.66 -15.92 20.01
CA LEU A 518 -18.84 -15.55 21.17
C LEU A 518 -17.89 -16.68 21.60
N ASP A 519 -18.23 -17.94 21.37
CA ASP A 519 -17.35 -19.10 21.58
C ASP A 519 -16.24 -19.23 20.52
N LYS A 520 -16.15 -18.30 19.57
CA LYS A 520 -15.06 -18.21 18.60
C LYS A 520 -14.23 -16.93 18.76
N VAL A 521 -14.44 -16.21 19.86
CA VAL A 521 -13.66 -15.02 20.22
C VAL A 521 -12.77 -15.36 21.42
N CYS A 522 -11.52 -14.89 21.40
CA CYS A 522 -10.62 -14.92 22.55
C CYS A 522 -10.03 -13.53 22.81
N VAL A 523 -9.66 -13.28 24.06
CA VAL A 523 -9.19 -11.96 24.50
C VAL A 523 -7.86 -12.09 25.22
N VAL A 524 -6.93 -11.19 24.94
CA VAL A 524 -5.71 -10.96 25.73
C VAL A 524 -5.84 -9.62 26.44
N GLU A 525 -5.84 -9.65 27.76
CA GLU A 525 -5.90 -8.47 28.63
C GLU A 525 -4.48 -8.16 29.14
N ILE A 526 -3.95 -7.00 28.74
CA ILE A 526 -2.64 -6.50 29.18
C ILE A 526 -2.82 -5.70 30.46
N ARG A 527 -2.09 -6.12 31.51
CA ARG A 527 -2.07 -5.48 32.83
C ARG A 527 -0.71 -4.85 33.09
N GLU A 528 -0.68 -3.73 33.82
CA GLU A 528 0.57 -3.05 34.19
C GLU A 528 1.50 -3.90 35.06
#